data_AF-A0A2N8S644-F1
#
_entry.id   AF-A0A2N8S644-F1
#
_cell.length_a   1.000
_cell.length_b   1.000
_cell.length_c   1.000
_cell.angle_alpha   90.00
_cell.angle_beta   90.00
_cell.angle_gamma   90.00
#
_symmetry.space_group_name_H-M   'P 1'
#
loop_
_entity.id
_entity.type
_entity.pdbx_description
1 polymer ?
#
loop_
_entity_poly.entity_id
_entity_poly.type
_entity_poly.pdbx_seq_one_letter_code
_entity_poly.pdbx_strand_id
1 'polypeptide(L)'
;MLRIHFADNRQSPVWLADERFTLGSDRSNRLAISDAGVAPFHAELILKNRFYYLTDLGTPGGTYVNDEKIGERYQIRSGDRVRLGALELEIVDPAKVGAKVAAAPRWLLQVVKGENQGHKYHITGSMTFGRSVKCELCFADAELSRRHAEFYLKGDVLEVKDLASANGLMVNREKVTTAVLQPGDQIQLGTTTLLVIGPRVSAPEIVDEDATVFIRAADLPTAAAAQPKAPRPRPATPNPLHTPAPATSAPALDAPRQSGWRLALLLGALGLAVVVGLVAQRMI
;
A
#
# COMPACT_ATOMS: atom_id res chain seq x y z
N MET A 1 -20.20 -22.18 7.34
CA MET A 1 -19.83 -22.37 8.76
C MET A 1 -19.61 -20.98 9.31
N LEU A 2 -20.35 -20.58 10.35
CA LEU A 2 -20.47 -19.17 10.75
C LEU A 2 -19.20 -18.66 11.45
N ARG A 3 -18.98 -17.34 11.39
CA ARG A 3 -17.94 -16.61 12.09
C ARG A 3 -18.55 -15.48 12.90
N ILE A 4 -17.95 -15.17 14.04
CA ILE A 4 -18.25 -13.99 14.85
C ILE A 4 -17.22 -12.91 14.51
N HIS A 5 -17.70 -11.73 14.15
CA HIS A 5 -16.90 -10.53 13.93
C HIS A 5 -17.20 -9.53 15.05
N PHE A 6 -16.17 -8.87 15.56
CA PHE A 6 -16.35 -7.73 16.46
C PHE A 6 -16.68 -6.50 15.62
N ALA A 7 -17.76 -5.77 15.93
CA ALA A 7 -18.19 -4.62 15.14
C ALA A 7 -17.13 -3.51 15.07
N ASP A 8 -16.31 -3.38 16.11
CA ASP A 8 -15.18 -2.45 16.21
C ASP A 8 -13.86 -3.02 15.69
N ASN A 9 -13.86 -4.23 15.14
CA ASN A 9 -12.68 -4.94 14.65
C ASN A 9 -11.52 -5.05 15.67
N ARG A 10 -11.81 -5.03 16.99
CA ARG A 10 -10.78 -5.14 18.03
C ARG A 10 -10.07 -6.49 18.06
N GLN A 11 -10.68 -7.52 17.47
CA GLN A 11 -10.17 -8.89 17.45
C GLN A 11 -10.46 -9.57 16.10
N SER A 12 -9.58 -10.50 15.72
CA SER A 12 -9.75 -11.34 14.55
C SER A 12 -11.05 -12.15 14.61
N PRO A 13 -11.73 -12.37 13.47
CA PRO A 13 -12.96 -13.16 13.43
C PRO A 13 -12.79 -14.56 14.02
N VAL A 14 -13.74 -14.96 14.86
CA VAL A 14 -13.72 -16.25 15.54
C VAL A 14 -14.67 -17.22 14.85
N TRP A 15 -14.18 -18.41 14.52
CA TRP A 15 -14.99 -19.45 13.88
C TRP A 15 -15.90 -20.14 14.89
N LEU A 16 -17.18 -20.24 14.56
CA LEU A 16 -18.10 -21.14 15.25
C LEU A 16 -17.86 -22.55 14.74
N ALA A 17 -16.86 -23.23 15.31
CA ALA A 17 -16.48 -24.59 14.94
C ALA A 17 -17.10 -25.65 15.87
N ASP A 18 -17.42 -25.26 17.10
CA ASP A 18 -17.86 -26.18 18.14
C ASP A 18 -19.37 -26.29 18.23
N GLU A 19 -19.83 -27.43 18.77
CA GLU A 19 -21.25 -27.66 19.06
C GLU A 19 -21.79 -26.75 20.17
N ARG A 20 -20.91 -26.34 21.09
CA ARG A 20 -21.20 -25.42 22.18
C ARG A 20 -20.12 -24.35 22.23
N PHE A 21 -20.54 -23.09 22.20
CA PHE A 21 -19.66 -21.94 22.19
C PHE A 21 -20.16 -20.92 23.23
N THR A 22 -19.33 -20.61 24.24
CA THR A 22 -19.71 -19.73 25.36
C THR A 22 -19.09 -18.34 25.22
N LEU A 23 -19.86 -17.32 25.59
CA LEU A 23 -19.55 -15.90 25.49
C LEU A 23 -19.67 -15.27 26.88
N GLY A 24 -18.65 -14.54 27.33
CA GLY A 24 -18.73 -13.83 28.60
C GLY A 24 -17.38 -13.24 29.04
N SER A 25 -17.37 -12.51 30.14
CA SER A 25 -16.14 -11.88 30.66
C SER A 25 -15.23 -12.84 31.42
N ASP A 26 -15.73 -14.01 31.82
CA ASP A 26 -14.91 -15.03 32.45
C ASP A 26 -13.93 -15.63 31.44
N ARG A 27 -12.69 -15.89 31.88
CA ARG A 27 -11.62 -16.45 31.05
C ARG A 27 -11.86 -17.90 30.64
N SER A 28 -12.76 -18.60 31.33
CA SER A 28 -13.15 -19.98 30.99
C SER A 28 -14.09 -20.05 29.78
N ASN A 29 -14.61 -18.91 29.29
CA ASN A 29 -15.42 -18.89 28.07
C ASN A 29 -14.60 -19.12 26.81
N ARG A 30 -15.24 -19.70 25.79
CA ARG A 30 -14.66 -19.86 24.45
C ARG A 30 -14.29 -18.52 23.83
N LEU A 31 -15.09 -17.49 24.09
CA LEU A 31 -14.79 -16.11 23.78
C LEU A 31 -14.88 -15.27 25.06
N ALA A 32 -13.71 -14.99 25.64
CA ALA A 32 -13.58 -14.15 26.82
C ALA A 32 -13.59 -12.67 26.40
N ILE A 33 -14.57 -11.89 26.89
CA ILE A 33 -14.81 -10.51 26.50
C ILE A 33 -14.85 -9.60 27.72
N SER A 34 -13.84 -8.76 27.85
CA SER A 34 -13.67 -7.84 28.99
C SER A 34 -14.35 -6.48 28.74
N ASP A 35 -15.64 -6.48 28.44
CA ASP A 35 -16.42 -5.25 28.17
C ASP A 35 -17.44 -4.93 29.25
N ALA A 36 -17.76 -3.64 29.39
CA ALA A 36 -18.75 -3.16 30.33
C ALA A 36 -20.16 -3.71 29.99
N GLY A 37 -20.83 -4.24 31.00
CA GLY A 37 -22.16 -4.86 30.84
C GLY A 37 -22.11 -6.31 30.34
N VAL A 38 -20.92 -6.90 30.14
CA VAL A 38 -20.78 -8.32 29.81
C VAL A 38 -20.64 -9.16 31.08
N ALA A 39 -21.65 -9.98 31.39
CA ALA A 39 -21.62 -10.92 32.51
C ALA A 39 -20.51 -11.99 32.36
N PRO A 40 -20.04 -12.59 33.48
CA PRO A 40 -19.02 -13.65 33.46
C PRO A 40 -19.37 -14.80 32.54
N PHE A 41 -20.62 -15.26 32.56
CA PHE A 41 -21.20 -16.19 31.58
C PHE A 41 -22.42 -15.50 30.98
N HIS A 42 -22.26 -14.88 29.81
CA HIS A 42 -23.28 -14.00 29.26
C HIS A 42 -24.27 -14.76 28.39
N ALA A 43 -23.76 -15.44 27.37
CA ALA A 43 -24.58 -16.15 26.42
C ALA A 43 -23.90 -17.43 25.96
N GLU A 44 -24.69 -18.39 25.52
CA GLU A 44 -24.19 -19.59 24.87
C GLU A 44 -24.81 -19.78 23.49
N LEU A 45 -24.00 -20.30 22.58
CA LEU A 45 -24.38 -20.71 21.25
C LEU A 45 -24.30 -22.22 21.16
N ILE A 46 -25.41 -22.85 20.82
CA ILE A 46 -25.49 -24.30 20.62
C ILE A 46 -25.85 -24.61 19.16
N LEU A 47 -25.05 -25.47 18.53
CA LEU A 47 -25.35 -26.04 17.22
C LEU A 47 -26.32 -27.21 17.38
N LYS A 48 -27.56 -27.07 16.91
CA LYS A 48 -28.54 -28.17 16.81
C LYS A 48 -29.13 -28.21 15.41
N ASN A 49 -29.26 -29.40 14.83
CA ASN A 49 -29.88 -29.60 13.50
C ASN A 49 -29.34 -28.65 12.42
N ARG A 50 -28.01 -28.42 12.41
CA ARG A 50 -27.31 -27.49 11.49
C ARG A 50 -27.59 -26.00 11.71
N PHE A 51 -28.28 -25.61 12.78
CA PHE A 51 -28.56 -24.22 13.14
C PHE A 51 -27.92 -23.87 14.48
N TYR A 52 -27.41 -22.64 14.59
CA TYR A 52 -26.93 -22.09 15.86
C TYR A 52 -28.09 -21.43 16.60
N TYR A 53 -28.22 -21.76 17.88
CA TYR A 53 -29.18 -21.16 18.80
C TYR A 53 -28.42 -20.40 19.88
N LEU A 54 -28.68 -19.11 20.00
CA LEU A 54 -28.19 -18.24 21.05
C LEU A 54 -29.16 -18.25 22.21
N THR A 55 -28.63 -18.45 23.41
CA THR A 55 -29.37 -18.41 24.67
C THR A 55 -28.67 -17.46 25.61
N ASP A 56 -29.42 -16.54 26.20
CA ASP A 56 -28.93 -15.71 27.31
C ASP A 56 -28.90 -16.54 28.59
N LEU A 57 -27.81 -16.45 29.36
CA LEU A 57 -27.63 -17.24 30.58
C LEU A 57 -28.20 -16.53 31.83
N GLY A 58 -29.23 -15.69 31.65
CA GLY A 58 -29.89 -14.97 32.75
C GLY A 58 -29.15 -13.69 33.14
N THR A 59 -28.64 -12.96 32.16
CA THR A 59 -27.81 -11.78 32.42
C THR A 59 -28.64 -10.56 32.81
N PRO A 60 -28.10 -9.65 33.65
CA PRO A 60 -28.83 -8.44 34.05
C PRO A 60 -29.11 -7.49 32.87
N GLY A 61 -28.18 -7.41 31.93
CA GLY A 61 -28.31 -6.58 30.72
C GLY A 61 -29.19 -7.23 29.66
N GLY A 62 -29.27 -8.56 29.65
CA GLY A 62 -29.87 -9.34 28.57
C GLY A 62 -29.02 -9.34 27.31
N THR A 63 -29.28 -10.34 26.47
CA THR A 63 -28.72 -10.44 25.12
C THR A 63 -29.71 -9.88 24.10
N TYR A 64 -29.22 -9.10 23.13
CA TYR A 64 -30.04 -8.54 22.06
C TYR A 64 -29.55 -9.03 20.72
N VAL A 65 -30.47 -9.23 19.78
CA VAL A 65 -30.15 -9.53 18.38
C VAL A 65 -30.95 -8.58 17.49
N ASN A 66 -30.27 -7.85 16.61
CA ASN A 66 -30.88 -6.83 15.73
C ASN A 66 -31.76 -5.84 16.53
N ASP A 67 -31.23 -5.35 17.64
CA ASP A 67 -31.87 -4.42 18.60
C ASP A 67 -33.06 -4.98 19.39
N GLU A 68 -33.46 -6.23 19.15
CA GLU A 68 -34.52 -6.91 19.88
C GLU A 68 -33.95 -7.80 20.99
N LYS A 69 -34.51 -7.76 22.21
CA LYS A 69 -34.08 -8.64 23.29
C LYS A 69 -34.50 -10.08 22.97
N ILE A 70 -33.56 -11.02 23.05
CA ILE A 70 -33.89 -12.42 22.80
C ILE A 70 -34.71 -13.01 23.95
N GLY A 71 -35.61 -13.92 23.63
CA GLY A 71 -36.35 -14.74 24.60
C GLY A 71 -35.53 -15.93 25.09
N GLU A 72 -36.18 -17.10 25.27
CA GLU A 72 -35.52 -18.31 25.78
C GLU A 72 -34.42 -18.84 24.84
N ARG A 73 -34.60 -18.71 23.53
CA ARG A 73 -33.61 -19.09 22.51
C ARG A 73 -33.85 -18.31 21.23
N TYR A 74 -32.77 -17.94 20.55
CA TYR A 74 -32.82 -17.25 19.28
C TYR A 74 -32.01 -18.00 18.23
N GLN A 75 -32.61 -18.30 17.08
CA GLN A 75 -31.89 -18.95 15.98
C GLN A 75 -31.03 -17.92 15.24
N ILE A 76 -29.72 -18.01 15.38
CA ILE A 76 -28.78 -17.13 14.69
C ILE A 76 -28.68 -17.46 13.20
N ARG A 77 -28.61 -16.42 12.39
CA ARG A 77 -28.37 -16.45 10.95
C ARG A 77 -27.19 -15.53 10.60
N SER A 78 -26.68 -15.70 9.38
CA SER A 78 -25.71 -14.76 8.81
C SER A 78 -26.34 -13.39 8.63
N GLY A 79 -25.62 -12.35 9.04
CA GLY A 79 -26.04 -10.95 9.04
C GLY A 79 -26.62 -10.46 10.36
N ASP A 80 -26.81 -11.34 11.34
CA ASP A 80 -27.37 -10.94 12.64
C ASP A 80 -26.32 -10.19 13.47
N ARG A 81 -26.75 -9.07 14.06
CA ARG A 81 -25.97 -8.31 15.03
C ARG A 81 -26.38 -8.69 16.45
N VAL A 82 -25.49 -9.32 17.18
CA VAL A 82 -25.66 -9.71 18.57
C VAL A 82 -25.04 -8.64 19.46
N ARG A 83 -25.83 -8.05 20.36
CA ARG A 83 -25.37 -7.06 21.33
C ARG A 83 -25.41 -7.63 22.74
N LEU A 84 -24.27 -7.58 23.42
CA LEU A 84 -24.05 -8.05 24.79
C LEU A 84 -23.55 -6.88 25.64
N GLY A 85 -24.42 -6.25 26.41
CA GLY A 85 -24.07 -5.00 27.11
C GLY A 85 -23.68 -3.90 26.11
N ALA A 86 -22.44 -3.40 26.20
CA ALA A 86 -21.87 -2.42 25.28
C ALA A 86 -21.16 -3.02 24.05
N LEU A 87 -21.01 -4.34 23.99
CA LEU A 87 -20.36 -5.03 22.88
C LEU A 87 -21.36 -5.33 21.77
N GLU A 88 -20.94 -5.08 20.53
CA GLU A 88 -21.65 -5.54 19.32
C GLU A 88 -20.81 -6.54 18.54
N LEU A 89 -21.44 -7.67 18.20
CA LEU A 89 -20.88 -8.76 17.42
C LEU A 89 -21.73 -8.98 16.17
N GLU A 90 -21.10 -9.23 15.03
CA GLU A 90 -21.79 -9.58 13.79
C GLU A 90 -21.55 -11.04 13.43
N ILE A 91 -22.61 -11.76 13.08
CA ILE A 91 -22.52 -13.14 12.65
C ILE A 91 -22.42 -13.19 11.14
N VAL A 92 -21.34 -13.79 10.64
CA VAL A 92 -21.02 -13.79 9.22
C VAL A 92 -20.86 -15.23 8.74
N ASP A 93 -21.66 -15.66 7.76
CA ASP A 93 -21.38 -16.90 7.03
C ASP A 93 -20.43 -16.60 5.87
N PRO A 94 -19.15 -17.03 5.90
CA PRO A 94 -18.27 -16.99 4.74
C PRO A 94 -18.92 -17.53 3.46
N ALA A 95 -19.79 -18.55 3.57
CA ALA A 95 -20.45 -19.12 2.41
C ALA A 95 -21.53 -18.21 1.81
N LYS A 96 -22.21 -17.38 2.63
CA LYS A 96 -23.16 -16.36 2.13
C LYS A 96 -22.49 -15.04 1.77
N VAL A 97 -21.38 -14.67 2.41
CA VAL A 97 -20.54 -13.54 1.99
C VAL A 97 -19.88 -13.82 0.63
N GLY A 98 -19.63 -15.10 0.29
CA GLY A 98 -19.24 -15.49 -1.06
C GLY A 98 -20.35 -15.33 -2.12
N ALA A 99 -21.64 -15.30 -1.71
CA ALA A 99 -22.78 -15.26 -2.63
C ALA A 99 -23.48 -13.88 -2.69
N LYS A 100 -23.22 -12.96 -1.75
CA LYS A 100 -23.83 -11.63 -1.71
C LYS A 100 -22.82 -10.50 -1.47
N VAL A 101 -21.64 -10.60 -2.10
CA VAL A 101 -20.93 -9.40 -2.57
C VAL A 101 -21.07 -9.30 -4.09
N ALA A 102 -22.30 -9.09 -4.52
CA ALA A 102 -22.63 -8.40 -5.76
C ALA A 102 -23.35 -7.14 -5.28
N ALA A 103 -22.67 -6.02 -5.07
CA ALA A 103 -22.47 -5.03 -6.12
C ALA A 103 -21.46 -3.94 -5.67
N ALA A 104 -20.30 -4.34 -5.16
CA ALA A 104 -19.14 -3.45 -5.09
C ALA A 104 -18.00 -4.10 -5.87
N PRO A 105 -17.31 -3.37 -6.74
CA PRO A 105 -16.19 -3.91 -7.48
C PRO A 105 -15.07 -4.34 -6.53
N ARG A 106 -14.97 -5.65 -6.26
CA ARG A 106 -13.91 -6.18 -5.41
C ARG A 106 -12.65 -6.37 -6.25
N TRP A 107 -11.69 -5.49 -6.05
CA TRP A 107 -10.33 -5.70 -6.55
C TRP A 107 -9.60 -6.71 -5.68
N LEU A 108 -8.88 -7.61 -6.35
CA LEU A 108 -8.14 -8.73 -5.79
C LEU A 108 -6.75 -8.74 -6.40
N LEU A 109 -5.74 -8.94 -5.57
CA LEU A 109 -4.37 -9.23 -6.02
C LEU A 109 -4.07 -10.68 -5.73
N GLN A 110 -3.83 -11.47 -6.77
CA GLN A 110 -3.38 -12.84 -6.62
C GLN A 110 -1.88 -12.94 -6.84
N VAL A 111 -1.16 -13.58 -5.93
CA VAL A 111 0.28 -13.85 -6.13
C VAL A 111 0.42 -14.97 -7.16
N VAL A 112 0.99 -14.65 -8.33
CA VAL A 112 1.30 -15.62 -9.39
C VAL A 112 2.67 -16.24 -9.17
N LYS A 113 3.63 -15.46 -8.68
CA LYS A 113 5.02 -15.88 -8.45
C LYS A 113 5.59 -15.13 -7.26
N GLY A 114 6.44 -15.78 -6.48
CA GLY A 114 7.04 -15.21 -5.27
C GLY A 114 6.53 -15.87 -4.01
N GLU A 115 6.82 -15.26 -2.87
CA GLU A 115 6.33 -15.71 -1.57
C GLU A 115 4.79 -15.61 -1.51
N ASN A 116 4.13 -16.57 -0.87
CA ASN A 116 2.67 -16.68 -0.83
C ASN A 116 2.01 -16.94 -2.19
N GLN A 117 2.67 -17.63 -3.11
CA GLN A 117 2.09 -18.05 -4.39
C GLN A 117 0.69 -18.67 -4.23
N GLY A 118 -0.26 -18.23 -5.06
CA GLY A 118 -1.66 -18.65 -5.03
C GLY A 118 -2.55 -17.88 -4.05
N HIS A 119 -1.98 -17.11 -3.11
CA HIS A 119 -2.76 -16.32 -2.16
C HIS A 119 -3.43 -15.14 -2.85
N LYS A 120 -4.63 -14.79 -2.36
CA LYS A 120 -5.45 -13.70 -2.89
C LYS A 120 -5.71 -12.67 -1.81
N TYR A 121 -5.32 -11.43 -2.06
CA TYR A 121 -5.50 -10.29 -1.18
C TYR A 121 -6.63 -9.41 -1.70
N HIS A 122 -7.56 -9.04 -0.83
CA HIS A 122 -8.64 -8.12 -1.17
C HIS A 122 -8.18 -6.70 -0.95
N ILE A 123 -8.35 -5.83 -1.94
CA ILE A 123 -8.04 -4.41 -1.79
C ILE A 123 -9.27 -3.66 -1.29
N THR A 124 -9.11 -2.97 -0.16
CA THR A 124 -10.12 -2.09 0.41
C THR A 124 -9.50 -0.74 0.75
N GLY A 125 -9.71 0.29 -0.08
CA GLY A 125 -9.15 1.62 0.13
C GLY A 125 -7.66 1.71 -0.27
N SER A 126 -6.81 2.23 0.61
CA SER A 126 -5.36 2.27 0.40
C SER A 126 -4.69 1.10 1.09
N MET A 127 -3.81 0.38 0.40
CA MET A 127 -2.99 -0.69 0.95
C MET A 127 -1.52 -0.53 0.59
N THR A 128 -0.63 -0.64 1.56
CA THR A 128 0.82 -0.56 1.33
C THR A 128 1.44 -1.95 1.16
N PHE A 129 2.28 -2.11 0.14
CA PHE A 129 3.04 -3.31 -0.18
C PHE A 129 4.53 -3.10 0.09
N GLY A 130 5.16 -4.02 0.82
CA GLY A 130 6.54 -3.83 1.26
C GLY A 130 7.14 -5.02 2.00
N ARG A 131 8.44 -4.92 2.28
CA ARG A 131 9.17 -5.90 3.11
C ARG A 131 9.03 -5.61 4.60
N SER A 132 8.64 -4.39 4.95
CA SER A 132 8.47 -4.00 6.35
C SER A 132 7.18 -4.60 6.90
N VAL A 133 7.23 -5.10 8.12
CA VAL A 133 6.07 -5.50 8.93
C VAL A 133 5.06 -4.37 9.18
N LYS A 134 5.43 -3.12 8.88
CA LYS A 134 4.52 -1.97 8.91
C LYS A 134 3.62 -1.85 7.68
N CYS A 135 3.89 -2.63 6.62
CA CYS A 135 3.04 -2.68 5.44
C CYS A 135 1.90 -3.67 5.67
N GLU A 136 0.73 -3.37 5.14
CA GLU A 136 -0.43 -4.27 5.21
C GLU A 136 -0.16 -5.57 4.47
N LEU A 137 0.55 -5.47 3.34
CA LEU A 137 1.02 -6.58 2.54
C LEU A 137 2.54 -6.70 2.72
N CYS A 138 2.93 -7.50 3.72
CA CYS A 138 4.32 -7.75 4.08
C CYS A 138 4.85 -9.03 3.42
N PHE A 139 5.91 -8.91 2.63
CA PHE A 139 6.59 -10.02 1.95
C PHE A 139 8.07 -10.05 2.36
N ALA A 140 8.59 -11.21 2.75
CA ALA A 140 10.00 -11.40 3.09
C ALA A 140 10.90 -11.54 1.84
N ASP A 141 10.66 -10.72 0.82
CA ASP A 141 11.45 -10.69 -0.42
C ASP A 141 12.61 -9.69 -0.27
N ALA A 142 13.85 -10.15 -0.51
CA ALA A 142 15.05 -9.34 -0.42
C ALA A 142 15.11 -8.23 -1.48
N GLU A 143 14.53 -8.45 -2.66
CA GLU A 143 14.47 -7.47 -3.76
C GLU A 143 13.34 -6.45 -3.57
N LEU A 144 12.57 -6.59 -2.48
CA LEU A 144 11.45 -5.74 -2.18
C LEU A 144 11.85 -4.65 -1.15
N SER A 145 11.49 -3.41 -1.45
CA SER A 145 11.77 -2.27 -0.58
C SER A 145 10.88 -2.32 0.68
N ARG A 146 11.35 -1.70 1.77
CA ARG A 146 10.60 -1.66 3.06
C ARG A 146 9.16 -1.17 2.88
N ARG A 147 8.99 -0.10 2.10
CA ARG A 147 7.73 0.34 1.49
C ARG A 147 8.01 0.41 0.01
N HIS A 148 7.45 -0.52 -0.78
CA HIS A 148 7.75 -0.62 -2.20
C HIS A 148 6.70 0.13 -3.01
N ALA A 149 5.44 -0.19 -2.79
CA ALA A 149 4.34 0.38 -3.54
C ALA A 149 3.13 0.58 -2.66
N GLU A 150 2.21 1.41 -3.11
CA GLU A 150 0.92 1.63 -2.47
C GLU A 150 -0.18 1.51 -3.52
N PHE A 151 -1.18 0.72 -3.20
CA PHE A 151 -2.37 0.52 -4.00
C PHE A 151 -3.47 1.42 -3.46
N TYR A 152 -4.06 2.24 -4.32
CA TYR A 152 -5.11 3.16 -3.96
C TYR A 152 -6.38 2.82 -4.75
N LEU A 153 -7.44 2.47 -4.03
CA LEU A 153 -8.76 2.30 -4.62
C LEU A 153 -9.54 3.61 -4.51
N LYS A 154 -9.69 4.33 -5.63
CA LYS A 154 -10.47 5.57 -5.71
C LYS A 154 -11.79 5.31 -6.44
N GLY A 155 -12.86 5.11 -5.67
CA GLY A 155 -14.13 4.65 -6.21
C GLY A 155 -13.97 3.24 -6.79
N ASP A 156 -14.13 3.11 -8.10
CA ASP A 156 -13.99 1.84 -8.81
C ASP A 156 -12.60 1.68 -9.45
N VAL A 157 -11.79 2.73 -9.51
CA VAL A 157 -10.49 2.72 -10.19
C VAL A 157 -9.40 2.32 -9.20
N LEU A 158 -8.66 1.26 -9.54
CA LEU A 158 -7.50 0.83 -8.79
C LEU A 158 -6.24 1.47 -9.39
N GLU A 159 -5.48 2.19 -8.57
CA GLU A 159 -4.21 2.77 -8.95
C GLU A 159 -3.08 2.15 -8.13
N VAL A 160 -1.89 2.08 -8.71
CA VAL A 160 -0.67 1.71 -8.00
C VAL A 160 0.37 2.81 -8.14
N LYS A 161 1.01 3.13 -7.02
CA LYS A 161 2.06 4.14 -6.93
C LYS A 161 3.31 3.53 -6.34
N ASP A 162 4.43 3.68 -7.04
CA ASP A 162 5.76 3.34 -6.54
C ASP A 162 6.20 4.37 -5.49
N LEU A 163 6.67 3.88 -4.34
CA LEU A 163 7.15 4.71 -3.23
C LEU A 163 8.68 4.84 -3.28
N ALA A 164 9.21 5.12 -4.47
CA ALA A 164 10.64 5.18 -4.77
C ALA A 164 11.37 3.88 -4.39
N SER A 165 10.85 2.75 -4.87
CA SER A 165 11.47 1.45 -4.63
C SER A 165 12.82 1.33 -5.34
N ALA A 166 13.73 0.54 -4.75
CA ALA A 166 15.08 0.38 -5.31
C ALA A 166 15.10 -0.28 -6.69
N ASN A 167 14.18 -1.21 -6.96
CA ASN A 167 14.12 -1.97 -8.22
C ASN A 167 13.07 -1.41 -9.21
N GLY A 168 12.20 -0.52 -8.72
CA GLY A 168 11.07 0.02 -9.45
C GLY A 168 9.89 -0.94 -9.51
N LEU A 169 8.73 -0.39 -9.86
CA LEU A 169 7.49 -1.11 -10.07
C LEU A 169 7.26 -1.35 -11.57
N MET A 170 6.90 -2.57 -11.95
CA MET A 170 6.61 -2.92 -13.34
C MET A 170 5.16 -3.39 -13.50
N VAL A 171 4.44 -2.83 -14.47
CA VAL A 171 3.09 -3.28 -14.86
C VAL A 171 3.16 -3.77 -16.30
N ASN A 172 2.73 -5.01 -16.56
CA ASN A 172 2.79 -5.65 -17.88
C ASN A 172 4.16 -5.56 -18.57
N ARG A 173 5.24 -5.66 -17.77
CA ARG A 173 6.66 -5.57 -18.15
C ARG A 173 7.18 -4.15 -18.45
N GLU A 174 6.39 -3.12 -18.21
CA GLU A 174 6.81 -1.72 -18.33
C GLU A 174 7.04 -1.11 -16.94
N LYS A 175 8.15 -0.39 -16.75
CA LYS A 175 8.43 0.31 -15.49
C LYS A 175 7.59 1.57 -15.39
N VAL A 176 6.82 1.70 -14.30
CA VAL A 176 5.90 2.82 -14.09
C VAL A 176 6.03 3.35 -12.67
N THR A 177 5.89 4.66 -12.51
CA THR A 177 5.85 5.30 -11.18
C THR A 177 4.43 5.35 -10.63
N THR A 178 3.46 5.64 -11.49
CA THR A 178 2.03 5.60 -11.17
C THR A 178 1.30 4.97 -12.35
N ALA A 179 0.40 4.03 -12.10
CA ALA A 179 -0.42 3.42 -13.14
C ALA A 179 -1.81 3.07 -12.63
N VAL A 180 -2.81 3.30 -13.50
CA VAL A 180 -4.16 2.76 -13.31
C VAL A 180 -4.15 1.30 -13.74
N LEU A 181 -4.61 0.43 -12.84
CA LEU A 181 -4.62 -1.01 -13.03
C LEU A 181 -5.93 -1.48 -13.62
N GLN A 182 -5.83 -2.42 -14.55
CA GLN A 182 -6.94 -3.10 -15.19
C GLN A 182 -6.99 -4.57 -14.77
N PRO A 183 -8.18 -5.21 -14.80
CA PRO A 183 -8.27 -6.64 -14.55
C PRO A 183 -7.50 -7.44 -15.59
N GLY A 184 -6.62 -8.31 -15.12
CA GLY A 184 -5.70 -9.09 -15.95
C GLY A 184 -4.27 -8.56 -15.95
N ASP A 185 -4.03 -7.35 -15.43
CA ASP A 185 -2.69 -6.78 -15.38
C ASP A 185 -1.77 -7.57 -14.46
N GLN A 186 -0.50 -7.69 -14.88
CA GLN A 186 0.55 -8.32 -14.10
C GLN A 186 1.49 -7.26 -13.55
N ILE A 187 1.60 -7.21 -12.23
CA ILE A 187 2.46 -6.28 -11.51
C ILE A 187 3.64 -7.06 -10.97
N GLN A 188 4.85 -6.61 -11.27
CA GLN A 188 6.08 -7.20 -10.77
C GLN A 188 6.77 -6.23 -9.82
N LEU A 189 7.08 -6.73 -8.63
CA LEU A 189 7.75 -6.05 -7.53
C LEU A 189 8.89 -6.95 -7.04
N GLY A 190 10.12 -6.66 -7.45
CA GLY A 190 11.25 -7.57 -7.20
C GLY A 190 11.01 -8.95 -7.81
N THR A 191 11.03 -10.00 -6.98
CA THR A 191 10.77 -11.38 -7.39
C THR A 191 9.28 -11.76 -7.37
N THR A 192 8.44 -10.92 -6.77
CA THR A 192 7.01 -11.16 -6.59
C THR A 192 6.22 -10.64 -7.80
N THR A 193 5.35 -11.48 -8.35
CA THR A 193 4.42 -11.13 -9.44
C THR A 193 2.99 -11.28 -8.96
N LEU A 194 2.21 -10.21 -9.09
CA LEU A 194 0.81 -10.12 -8.70
C LEU A 194 -0.05 -10.03 -9.97
N LEU A 195 -1.16 -10.74 -9.98
CA LEU A 195 -2.21 -10.64 -10.99
C LEU A 195 -3.38 -9.84 -10.41
N VAL A 196 -3.79 -8.81 -11.13
CA VAL A 196 -4.93 -7.99 -10.78
C VAL A 196 -6.21 -8.69 -11.26
N ILE A 197 -7.13 -8.94 -10.34
CA ILE A 197 -8.44 -9.52 -10.62
C ILE A 197 -9.48 -8.52 -10.12
N GLY A 198 -10.40 -8.12 -10.99
CA GLY A 198 -11.43 -7.15 -10.65
C GLY A 198 -12.46 -7.03 -11.75
N PRO A 199 -13.50 -6.22 -11.56
CA PRO A 199 -14.40 -5.86 -12.64
C PRO A 199 -13.69 -4.91 -13.60
N ARG A 200 -14.05 -4.99 -14.88
CA ARG A 200 -13.50 -4.09 -15.89
C ARG A 200 -13.99 -2.69 -15.61
N VAL A 201 -13.07 -1.78 -15.35
CA VAL A 201 -13.37 -0.37 -15.13
C VAL A 201 -12.75 0.39 -16.29
N SER A 202 -13.59 0.99 -17.13
CA SER A 202 -13.11 1.98 -18.09
C SER A 202 -12.47 3.10 -17.28
N ALA A 203 -11.15 3.25 -17.38
CA ALA A 203 -10.47 4.37 -16.77
C ALA A 203 -11.17 5.65 -17.25
N PRO A 204 -11.51 6.62 -16.37
CA PRO A 204 -11.70 7.97 -16.86
C PRO A 204 -10.39 8.35 -17.52
N GLU A 205 -10.44 8.74 -18.80
CA GLU A 205 -9.30 9.41 -19.43
C GLU A 205 -8.88 10.51 -18.47
N ILE A 206 -7.63 10.43 -17.99
CA ILE A 206 -7.03 11.57 -17.32
C ILE A 206 -6.91 12.61 -18.43
N VAL A 207 -7.92 13.48 -18.52
CA VAL A 207 -7.80 14.74 -19.23
C VAL A 207 -6.79 15.51 -18.41
N ASP A 208 -5.53 15.37 -18.80
CA ASP A 208 -4.44 16.21 -18.33
C ASP A 208 -4.73 17.61 -18.87
N GLU A 209 -5.46 18.42 -18.11
CA GLU A 209 -5.82 19.79 -18.47
C GLU A 209 -4.60 20.75 -18.52
N ASP A 210 -3.37 20.24 -18.35
CA ASP A 210 -2.15 21.06 -18.47
C ASP A 210 -1.01 20.41 -19.27
N ALA A 211 -1.28 19.38 -20.09
CA ALA A 211 -0.29 18.90 -21.06
C ALA A 211 -0.31 19.74 -22.34
N THR A 212 0.72 20.58 -22.49
CA THR A 212 1.04 21.28 -23.75
C THR A 212 1.19 20.27 -24.90
N VAL A 213 0.17 20.16 -25.75
CA VAL A 213 0.20 19.31 -26.96
C VAL A 213 1.01 20.00 -28.05
N PHE A 214 2.14 19.40 -28.42
CA PHE A 214 2.79 19.65 -29.71
C PHE A 214 1.93 19.02 -30.82
N ILE A 215 1.23 19.84 -31.59
CA ILE A 215 0.52 19.38 -32.80
C ILE A 215 1.53 19.18 -33.94
N ARG A 216 1.52 18.01 -34.57
CA ARG A 216 2.11 17.78 -35.90
C ARG A 216 1.15 18.30 -36.97
N ALA A 217 1.68 19.03 -37.95
CA ALA A 217 0.96 19.86 -38.92
C ALA A 217 0.22 19.13 -40.06
N ALA A 218 -0.44 17.99 -39.81
CA ALA A 218 -1.06 17.21 -40.90
C ALA A 218 -2.59 17.34 -41.05
N ASP A 219 -3.33 17.85 -40.05
CA ASP A 219 -4.80 17.94 -40.13
C ASP A 219 -5.30 19.39 -40.03
N LEU A 220 -4.96 20.23 -41.02
CA LEU A 220 -5.67 21.49 -41.27
C LEU A 220 -6.80 21.25 -42.29
N PRO A 221 -8.05 21.69 -42.03
CA PRO A 221 -9.05 21.81 -43.08
C PRO A 221 -8.61 22.87 -44.12
N THR A 222 -8.74 22.50 -45.39
CA THR A 222 -8.34 23.29 -46.56
C THR A 222 -9.30 24.47 -46.82
N ALA A 223 -8.77 25.67 -46.65
CA ALA A 223 -9.03 26.99 -47.24
C ALA A 223 -10.40 27.36 -47.86
N ALA A 224 -10.93 28.53 -47.44
CA ALA A 224 -11.47 29.54 -48.36
C ALA A 224 -10.96 30.95 -47.96
N ALA A 225 -10.06 31.44 -48.81
CA ALA A 225 -9.38 32.73 -48.90
C ALA A 225 -9.92 33.97 -48.15
N ALA A 226 -9.04 34.55 -47.32
CA ALA A 226 -8.81 36.00 -47.30
C ALA A 226 -7.29 36.25 -47.44
N GLN A 227 -6.91 37.04 -48.45
CA GLN A 227 -5.52 37.34 -48.78
C GLN A 227 -4.77 38.10 -47.67
N PRO A 228 -3.42 37.99 -47.61
CA PRO A 228 -2.62 38.49 -46.50
C PRO A 228 -2.33 39.99 -46.64
N LYS A 229 -2.63 40.78 -45.60
CA LYS A 229 -1.96 42.07 -45.38
C LYS A 229 -0.73 41.84 -44.51
N ALA A 230 0.43 42.17 -45.06
CA ALA A 230 1.73 42.09 -44.41
C ALA A 230 1.74 42.75 -43.00
N PRO A 231 2.34 42.13 -41.98
CA PRO A 231 2.58 42.80 -40.72
C PRO A 231 3.63 43.90 -40.92
N ARG A 232 3.26 45.14 -40.58
CA ARG A 232 4.26 46.21 -40.38
C ARG A 232 5.11 45.85 -39.16
N PRO A 233 6.44 46.06 -39.20
CA PRO A 233 7.29 45.88 -38.03
C PRO A 233 6.88 46.90 -36.96
N ARG A 234 6.55 46.42 -35.77
CA ARG A 234 6.40 47.28 -34.59
C ARG A 234 7.80 47.67 -34.12
N PRO A 235 8.09 48.97 -33.91
CA PRO A 235 9.38 49.40 -33.39
C PRO A 235 9.60 48.84 -31.99
N ALA A 236 10.80 48.30 -31.76
CA ALA A 236 11.28 47.91 -30.45
C ALA A 236 11.46 49.17 -29.61
N THR A 237 10.67 49.33 -28.55
CA THR A 237 10.99 50.27 -27.48
C THR A 237 12.07 49.63 -26.60
N PRO A 238 13.26 50.23 -26.47
CA PRO A 238 14.29 49.70 -25.58
C PRO A 238 13.86 49.93 -24.13
N ASN A 239 13.86 48.87 -23.33
CA ASN A 239 13.78 49.01 -21.87
C ASN A 239 15.14 49.54 -21.38
N PRO A 240 15.24 50.75 -20.81
CA PRO A 240 16.47 51.28 -20.26
C PRO A 240 16.65 50.74 -18.83
N LEU A 241 17.89 50.57 -18.39
CA LEU A 241 18.31 50.14 -17.04
C LEU A 241 18.41 48.61 -16.83
N HIS A 242 19.46 47.99 -17.38
CA HIS A 242 20.64 47.65 -16.56
C HIS A 242 21.79 47.15 -17.47
N THR A 243 22.87 47.90 -17.38
CA THR A 243 24.15 47.83 -18.10
C THR A 243 24.96 46.57 -17.82
N PRO A 244 25.51 45.89 -18.86
CA PRO A 244 26.82 45.26 -18.80
C PRO A 244 27.89 46.26 -19.28
N ALA A 245 28.81 46.64 -18.40
CA ALA A 245 30.01 47.40 -18.77
C ALA A 245 31.09 46.46 -19.36
N PRO A 246 31.99 46.97 -20.23
CA PRO A 246 32.50 46.21 -21.36
C PRO A 246 33.88 45.57 -21.13
N ALA A 247 34.17 44.56 -21.96
CA ALA A 247 35.48 43.96 -22.14
C ALA A 247 36.31 44.76 -23.16
N THR A 248 37.60 44.98 -22.89
CA THR A 248 38.59 45.29 -23.93
C THR A 248 39.97 44.69 -23.61
N SER A 249 40.45 43.89 -24.56
CA SER A 249 41.83 43.60 -25.00
C SER A 249 42.90 43.03 -24.05
N ALA A 250 43.43 41.87 -24.45
CA ALA A 250 44.83 41.44 -24.24
C ALA A 250 45.80 42.29 -25.12
N PRO A 251 47.12 42.36 -24.86
CA PRO A 251 48.04 41.23 -25.15
C PRO A 251 49.28 41.04 -24.23
N ALA A 252 49.78 39.80 -24.26
CA ALA A 252 51.16 39.28 -24.30
C ALA A 252 52.36 39.85 -23.47
N LEU A 253 53.10 38.87 -22.91
CA LEU A 253 54.56 38.77 -22.61
C LEU A 253 55.14 39.54 -21.41
N ASP A 254 55.55 38.81 -20.36
CA ASP A 254 56.98 38.56 -20.05
C ASP A 254 57.17 37.78 -18.74
N ALA A 255 58.14 36.86 -18.74
CA ALA A 255 58.64 36.13 -17.57
C ALA A 255 59.78 36.92 -16.87
N PRO A 256 60.57 36.30 -15.98
CA PRO A 256 60.31 35.86 -14.60
C PRO A 256 61.11 36.73 -13.59
N ARG A 257 60.75 36.78 -12.29
CA ARG A 257 61.72 37.16 -11.23
C ARG A 257 61.32 36.75 -9.80
N GLN A 258 62.26 36.01 -9.22
CA GLN A 258 62.53 35.60 -7.84
C GLN A 258 62.05 36.53 -6.70
N SER A 259 61.64 35.92 -5.58
CA SER A 259 62.29 35.98 -4.24
C SER A 259 61.28 35.59 -3.14
N GLY A 260 61.45 34.44 -2.46
CA GLY A 260 62.00 34.32 -1.08
C GLY A 260 60.84 34.29 -0.05
N TRP A 261 60.56 33.27 0.77
CA TRP A 261 61.39 32.35 1.56
C TRP A 261 60.62 31.02 1.82
N ARG A 262 61.21 29.83 1.57
CA ARG A 262 61.74 28.82 2.54
C ARG A 262 60.71 28.29 3.55
N LEU A 263 60.29 27.01 3.54
CA LEU A 263 61.01 25.79 4.02
C LEU A 263 60.31 24.54 3.41
N ALA A 264 60.89 23.68 2.55
CA ALA A 264 61.79 22.53 2.79
C ALA A 264 61.33 21.60 3.94
N LEU A 265 60.67 20.45 3.68
CA LEU A 265 61.20 19.11 3.32
C LEU A 265 62.23 18.51 4.29
N LEU A 266 62.01 17.25 4.69
CA LEU A 266 62.93 16.09 4.75
C LEU A 266 62.18 14.94 5.48
N LEU A 267 61.69 13.88 4.81
CA LEU A 267 62.38 12.68 4.29
C LEU A 267 63.18 11.87 5.32
N GLY A 268 62.90 10.56 5.37
CA GLY A 268 63.85 9.52 5.78
C GLY A 268 63.20 8.39 6.58
N ALA A 269 62.80 7.29 5.91
CA ALA A 269 63.45 5.98 6.04
C ALA A 269 62.86 5.17 7.22
N LEU A 270 62.77 3.83 7.27
CA LEU A 270 63.42 2.72 6.61
C LEU A 270 62.54 1.48 6.93
N GLY A 271 62.58 0.44 6.10
CA GLY A 271 61.58 -0.64 6.08
C GLY A 271 61.58 -1.67 7.21
N LEU A 272 60.56 -2.53 7.17
CA LEU A 272 60.70 -3.94 7.57
C LEU A 272 59.64 -4.79 6.86
N ALA A 273 60.08 -5.51 5.83
CA ALA A 273 59.41 -6.70 5.34
C ALA A 273 59.85 -7.89 6.21
N VAL A 274 58.90 -8.80 6.49
CA VAL A 274 59.10 -10.26 6.58
C VAL A 274 60.29 -10.75 7.43
N VAL A 275 59.99 -11.31 8.61
CA VAL A 275 60.59 -12.51 9.26
C VAL A 275 60.21 -12.44 10.75
N VAL A 276 59.23 -13.23 11.19
CA VAL A 276 59.28 -14.15 12.36
C VAL A 276 58.02 -15.02 12.26
N GLY A 277 58.05 -15.98 11.33
CA GLY A 277 57.54 -17.30 11.65
C GLY A 277 58.59 -18.00 12.51
N LEU A 278 58.15 -18.97 13.32
CA LEU A 278 58.90 -19.72 14.33
C LEU A 278 59.27 -18.91 15.58
N VAL A 279 58.50 -19.09 16.66
CA VAL A 279 58.88 -20.02 17.72
C VAL A 279 57.59 -20.56 18.34
N ALA A 280 57.31 -21.82 18.03
CA ALA A 280 56.43 -22.67 18.81
C ALA A 280 56.96 -22.79 20.25
N GLN A 281 56.07 -23.18 21.16
CA GLN A 281 56.35 -23.85 22.44
C GLN A 281 56.35 -22.96 23.69
N ARG A 282 55.59 -23.45 24.70
CA ARG A 282 55.40 -22.99 26.10
C ARG A 282 54.25 -22.00 26.31
N MET A 283 53.21 -22.26 27.09
CA MET A 283 52.81 -23.34 28.03
C MET A 283 51.27 -23.39 27.98
N ILE A 284 50.61 -24.56 27.99
CA ILE A 284 50.08 -25.22 29.20
C ILE A 284 49.57 -24.22 30.23
#